data_AF-A0A929W7F0-F1
#
_entry.id   AF-A0A929W7F0-F1
#
_cell.length_a   1.000
_cell.length_b   1.000
_cell.length_c   1.000
_cell.angle_alpha   90.00
_cell.angle_beta   90.00
_cell.angle_gamma   90.00
#
_symmetry.space_group_name_H-M   'P 1'
#
loop_
_entity.id
_entity.type
_entity.pdbx_description
1 polymer ?
#
loop_
_entity_poly.entity_id
_entity_poly.type
_entity_poly.pdbx_seq_one_letter_code
_entity_poly.pdbx_strand_id
1 'polypeptide(L)'
;LSYSSSRKQNIYAVDGFREKPDLATAQSYVAQSDYFWNSGIFVWSVSTIVNAFRVYAPAISRIFENLLPLYDTAEERAAIAREFPNCENISVDYAIMEKADDVYVRPSSFGWSDLGTWSSLHAELPHDSYGNAVVGDGVTLYDTHDSIVHVGSGRRVVVQGLDNCIVVEKDDALLICRMSDEQRIGSFRKAK
;
A
#
# COMPACT_ATOMS: atom_id res chain seq x y z
N LEU A 1 -24.43 1.02 2.16
CA LEU A 1 -24.76 0.16 0.98
C LEU A 1 -26.25 0.30 0.65
N SER A 2 -26.62 1.09 -0.35
CA SER A 2 -28.04 1.42 -0.59
C SER A 2 -28.79 0.47 -1.55
N TYR A 3 -28.14 -0.20 -2.51
CA TYR A 3 -28.85 -1.10 -3.44
C TYR A 3 -28.01 -2.30 -3.92
N SER A 4 -28.60 -3.50 -3.87
CA SER A 4 -28.14 -4.67 -4.60
C SER A 4 -28.73 -4.63 -6.01
N SER A 5 -27.90 -4.62 -7.06
CA SER A 5 -28.40 -4.82 -8.41
C SER A 5 -28.92 -6.24 -8.55
N SER A 6 -30.22 -6.41 -8.79
CA SER A 6 -30.91 -7.70 -8.89
C SER A 6 -30.42 -8.63 -10.03
N ARG A 7 -29.34 -8.28 -10.73
CA ARG A 7 -28.75 -9.05 -11.84
C ARG A 7 -27.27 -9.40 -11.68
N LYS A 8 -26.57 -8.95 -10.62
CA LYS A 8 -25.14 -9.22 -10.43
C LYS A 8 -24.83 -9.52 -8.96
N GLN A 9 -24.48 -10.78 -8.69
CA GLN A 9 -24.15 -11.26 -7.36
C GLN A 9 -23.08 -10.39 -6.68
N ASN A 10 -23.39 -9.85 -5.50
CA ASN A 10 -22.47 -9.20 -4.56
C ASN A 10 -21.72 -7.95 -5.07
N ILE A 11 -22.34 -7.14 -5.93
CA ILE A 11 -21.83 -5.80 -6.30
C ILE A 11 -22.77 -4.73 -5.75
N TYR A 12 -22.21 -3.74 -5.07
CA TYR A 12 -22.97 -2.70 -4.38
C TYR A 12 -22.47 -1.31 -4.78
N ALA A 13 -23.39 -0.36 -4.92
CA ALA A 13 -23.01 1.05 -5.04
C ALA A 13 -22.34 1.54 -3.74
N VAL A 14 -21.28 2.32 -3.89
CA VAL A 14 -20.54 2.91 -2.78
C VAL A 14 -21.16 4.27 -2.45
N ASP A 15 -21.63 4.44 -1.21
CA ASP A 15 -22.24 5.70 -0.76
C ASP A 15 -21.19 6.79 -0.46
N GLY A 16 -19.93 6.38 -0.19
CA GLY A 16 -18.81 7.29 0.00
C GLY A 16 -17.49 6.54 0.06
N PHE A 17 -16.43 7.17 -0.44
CA PHE A 17 -15.06 6.67 -0.40
C PHE A 17 -14.21 7.62 0.44
N ARG A 18 -13.40 7.09 1.36
CA ARG A 18 -12.53 7.88 2.23
C ARG A 18 -11.16 7.22 2.35
N GLU A 19 -10.13 7.90 1.85
CA GLU A 19 -8.74 7.45 1.95
C GLU A 19 -8.16 7.89 3.29
N LYS A 20 -7.55 6.96 4.02
CA LYS A 20 -6.76 7.20 5.24
C LYS A 20 -7.45 8.12 6.28
N PRO A 21 -8.60 7.70 6.87
CA PRO A 21 -9.26 8.46 7.93
C PRO A 21 -8.39 8.59 9.19
N ASP A 22 -8.70 9.57 10.05
CA ASP A 22 -8.12 9.63 11.39
C ASP A 22 -8.53 8.43 12.27
N LEU A 23 -7.81 8.23 13.37
CA LEU A 23 -8.00 7.05 14.24
C LEU A 23 -9.43 6.93 14.78
N ALA A 24 -10.05 8.04 15.20
CA ALA A 24 -11.40 8.02 15.75
C ALA A 24 -12.43 7.62 14.68
N THR A 25 -12.28 8.17 13.48
CA THR A 25 -13.11 7.85 12.32
C THR A 25 -12.91 6.40 11.89
N ALA A 26 -11.66 5.91 11.84
CA ALA A 26 -11.35 4.51 11.51
C ALA A 26 -11.98 3.52 12.48
N GLN A 27 -11.93 3.81 13.80
CA GLN A 27 -12.60 3.01 14.82
C GLN A 27 -14.11 2.96 14.60
N SER A 28 -14.72 4.09 14.23
CA SER A 28 -16.15 4.16 13.89
C SER A 28 -16.49 3.34 12.64
N TYR A 29 -15.62 3.28 11.64
CA TYR A 29 -15.83 2.47 10.44
C TYR A 29 -15.78 0.98 10.75
N VAL A 30 -14.78 0.53 11.52
CA VAL A 30 -14.62 -0.89 11.89
C VAL A 30 -15.77 -1.39 12.77
N ALA A 31 -16.37 -0.52 13.58
CA ALA A 31 -17.53 -0.86 14.41
C ALA A 31 -18.83 -1.08 13.59
N GLN A 32 -18.85 -0.68 12.33
CA GLN A 32 -20.01 -0.78 11.43
C GLN A 32 -19.80 -1.87 10.39
N SER A 33 -20.88 -2.58 10.02
CA SER A 33 -20.81 -3.73 9.11
C SER A 33 -20.83 -3.37 7.61
N ASP A 34 -21.01 -2.10 7.28
CA ASP A 34 -21.19 -1.59 5.92
C ASP A 34 -19.99 -0.78 5.39
N TYR A 35 -18.89 -0.74 6.14
CA TYR A 35 -17.61 -0.23 5.70
C TYR A 35 -16.68 -1.37 5.28
N PHE A 36 -15.92 -1.15 4.20
CA PHE A 36 -14.96 -2.11 3.67
C PHE A 36 -13.61 -1.44 3.48
N TRP A 37 -12.53 -2.19 3.69
CA TRP A 37 -11.20 -1.74 3.28
C TRP A 37 -11.09 -1.69 1.76
N ASN A 38 -10.53 -0.61 1.24
CA ASN A 38 -10.10 -0.54 -0.15
C ASN A 38 -8.84 -1.41 -0.32
N SER A 39 -8.92 -2.42 -1.18
CA SER A 39 -7.78 -3.32 -1.46
C SER A 39 -6.74 -2.72 -2.41
N GLY A 40 -7.02 -1.56 -3.01
CA GLY A 40 -6.20 -0.95 -4.07
C GLY A 40 -6.39 -1.62 -5.44
N ILE A 41 -7.37 -2.51 -5.58
CA ILE A 41 -7.68 -3.21 -6.83
C ILE A 41 -8.90 -2.55 -7.49
N PHE A 42 -8.71 -2.03 -8.70
CA PHE A 42 -9.76 -1.39 -9.47
C PHE A 42 -10.02 -2.08 -10.81
N VAL A 43 -11.28 -2.08 -11.22
CA VAL A 43 -11.71 -2.59 -12.53
C VAL A 43 -12.63 -1.56 -13.18
N TRP A 44 -12.22 -1.05 -14.35
CA TRP A 44 -12.98 -0.08 -15.14
C TRP A 44 -12.67 -0.23 -16.62
N SER A 45 -13.49 0.41 -17.46
CA SER A 45 -13.15 0.58 -18.87
C SER A 45 -12.15 1.71 -19.06
N VAL A 46 -11.34 1.66 -20.12
CA VAL A 46 -10.38 2.73 -20.47
C VAL A 46 -11.11 4.07 -20.66
N SER A 47 -12.25 4.07 -21.35
CA SER A 47 -13.03 5.29 -21.58
C SER A 47 -13.57 5.88 -20.26
N THR A 48 -14.01 5.04 -19.32
CA THR A 48 -14.46 5.48 -18.00
C THR A 48 -13.34 6.20 -17.25
N ILE A 49 -12.17 5.58 -17.10
CA ILE A 49 -11.09 6.17 -16.31
C ILE A 49 -10.48 7.41 -16.97
N VAL A 50 -10.34 7.43 -18.30
CA VAL A 50 -9.86 8.62 -19.02
C VAL A 50 -10.82 9.79 -18.83
N ASN A 51 -12.14 9.55 -18.91
CA ASN A 51 -13.13 10.59 -18.63
C ASN A 51 -13.12 11.03 -17.16
N ALA A 52 -12.91 10.12 -16.21
CA ALA A 52 -12.75 10.48 -14.81
C ALA A 52 -11.54 11.39 -14.59
N PHE A 53 -10.39 11.11 -15.23
CA PHE A 53 -9.23 12.02 -15.19
C PHE A 53 -9.55 13.39 -15.77
N ARG A 54 -10.28 13.49 -16.88
CA ARG A 54 -10.70 14.77 -17.46
C ARG A 54 -11.55 15.60 -16.50
N VAL A 55 -12.43 14.96 -15.74
CA VAL A 55 -13.36 15.64 -14.82
C VAL A 55 -12.68 15.98 -13.49
N TYR A 56 -12.02 15.00 -12.86
CA TYR A 56 -11.58 15.11 -11.47
C TYR A 56 -10.10 15.48 -11.29
N ALA A 57 -9.29 15.29 -12.34
CA ALA A 57 -7.87 15.64 -12.37
C ALA A 57 -7.46 16.26 -13.73
N PRO A 58 -8.12 17.35 -14.18
CA PRO A 58 -7.95 17.91 -15.52
C PRO A 58 -6.51 18.34 -15.84
N ALA A 59 -5.74 18.76 -14.84
CA ALA A 59 -4.33 19.12 -15.02
C ALA A 59 -3.48 17.92 -15.46
N ILE A 60 -3.68 16.76 -14.82
CA ILE A 60 -3.04 15.49 -15.20
C ILE A 60 -3.52 15.07 -16.60
N SER A 61 -4.84 15.11 -16.83
CA SER A 61 -5.43 14.76 -18.13
C SER A 61 -4.80 15.56 -19.27
N ARG A 62 -4.65 16.89 -19.10
CA ARG A 62 -4.09 17.78 -20.12
C ARG A 62 -2.65 17.41 -20.49
N ILE A 63 -1.84 17.00 -19.53
CA ILE A 63 -0.45 16.58 -19.78
C ILE A 63 -0.44 15.38 -20.72
N PHE A 64 -1.20 14.33 -20.41
CA PHE A 64 -1.25 13.13 -21.24
C PHE A 64 -1.98 13.33 -22.57
N GLU A 65 -3.00 14.20 -22.62
CA GLU A 65 -3.66 14.53 -23.89
C GLU A 65 -2.73 15.26 -24.86
N ASN A 66 -1.83 16.12 -24.37
CA ASN A 66 -0.81 16.75 -25.21
C ASN A 66 0.20 15.74 -25.78
N LEU A 67 0.35 14.57 -25.16
CA LEU A 67 1.21 13.49 -25.62
C LEU A 67 0.54 12.60 -26.68
N LEU A 68 -0.75 12.76 -26.95
CA LEU A 68 -1.48 11.94 -27.94
C LEU A 68 -0.78 11.78 -29.30
N PRO A 69 -0.19 12.84 -29.90
CA PRO A 69 0.51 12.72 -31.18
C PRO A 69 1.83 11.94 -31.12
N LEU A 70 2.34 11.66 -29.92
CA LEU A 70 3.64 11.02 -29.67
C LEU A 70 3.51 9.58 -29.17
N TYR A 71 2.31 9.09 -28.89
CA TYR A 71 2.11 7.68 -28.52
C TYR A 71 2.37 6.77 -29.71
N ASP A 72 2.96 5.60 -29.45
CA ASP A 72 3.36 4.61 -30.45
C ASP A 72 4.43 5.13 -31.44
N THR A 73 5.21 6.14 -31.03
CA THR A 73 6.36 6.65 -31.78
C THR A 73 7.68 6.44 -31.03
N ALA A 74 8.81 6.63 -31.72
CA ALA A 74 10.13 6.51 -31.10
C ALA A 74 10.38 7.56 -30.00
N GLU A 75 9.63 8.67 -30.03
CA GLU A 75 9.74 9.80 -29.10
C GLU A 75 8.92 9.61 -27.82
N GLU A 76 7.97 8.65 -27.78
CA GLU A 76 7.02 8.45 -26.68
C GLU A 76 7.71 8.42 -25.32
N ARG A 77 8.70 7.55 -25.17
CA ARG A 77 9.40 7.33 -23.89
C ARG A 77 10.10 8.60 -23.40
N ALA A 78 10.72 9.35 -24.31
CA ALA A 78 11.41 10.59 -23.98
C ALA A 78 10.42 11.70 -23.62
N ALA A 79 9.28 11.76 -24.30
CA ALA A 79 8.21 12.71 -24.01
C ALA A 79 7.55 12.43 -22.65
N ILE A 80 7.20 11.17 -22.36
CA ILE A 80 6.66 10.77 -21.05
C ILE A 80 7.65 11.12 -19.93
N ALA A 81 8.94 10.79 -20.08
CA ALA A 81 9.94 11.09 -19.06
C ALA A 81 10.10 12.60 -18.78
N ARG A 82 9.87 13.44 -19.79
CA ARG A 82 9.93 14.91 -19.67
C ARG A 82 8.67 15.49 -19.05
N GLU A 83 7.50 14.99 -19.43
CA GLU A 83 6.21 15.57 -19.01
C GLU A 83 5.66 14.99 -17.71
N PHE A 84 5.90 13.70 -17.41
CA PHE A 84 5.39 13.03 -16.21
C PHE A 84 5.77 13.73 -14.88
N PRO A 85 6.99 14.30 -14.71
CA PRO A 85 7.34 15.07 -13.51
C PRO A 85 6.48 16.32 -13.29
N ASN A 86 5.78 16.82 -14.31
CA ASN A 86 4.86 17.95 -14.19
C ASN A 86 3.48 17.54 -13.66
N CYS A 87 3.20 16.25 -13.54
CA CYS A 87 1.97 15.75 -12.93
C CYS A 87 1.99 15.99 -11.42
N GLU A 88 0.82 16.30 -10.87
CA GLU A 88 0.63 16.32 -9.42
C GLU A 88 0.93 14.92 -8.83
N ASN A 89 1.69 14.87 -7.73
CA ASN A 89 1.94 13.64 -7.00
C ASN A 89 0.75 13.34 -6.08
N ILE A 90 -0.26 12.68 -6.64
CA ILE A 90 -1.53 12.34 -5.97
C ILE A 90 -1.93 10.89 -6.27
N SER A 91 -2.52 10.20 -5.30
CA SER A 91 -3.05 8.84 -5.53
C SER A 91 -4.35 8.87 -6.32
N VAL A 92 -4.69 7.76 -6.98
CA VAL A 92 -5.98 7.63 -7.68
C VAL A 92 -7.16 7.71 -6.71
N ASP A 93 -6.96 7.29 -5.46
CA ASP A 93 -7.96 7.35 -4.39
C ASP A 93 -8.41 8.81 -4.13
N TYR A 94 -7.44 9.71 -3.93
CA TYR A 94 -7.72 11.14 -3.74
C TYR A 94 -8.08 11.86 -5.04
N ALA A 95 -7.40 11.52 -6.14
CA ALA A 95 -7.60 12.20 -7.42
C ALA A 95 -9.00 11.95 -7.98
N ILE A 96 -9.46 10.69 -7.90
CA ILE A 96 -10.67 10.20 -8.56
C ILE A 96 -11.66 9.59 -7.55
N MET A 97 -11.26 8.59 -6.75
CA MET A 97 -12.22 7.73 -6.04
C MET A 97 -13.03 8.45 -4.97
N GLU A 98 -12.45 9.40 -4.23
CA GLU A 98 -13.19 10.23 -3.26
C GLU A 98 -14.22 11.17 -3.90
N LYS A 99 -14.12 11.43 -5.21
CA LYS A 99 -14.94 12.41 -5.93
C LYS A 99 -15.91 11.80 -6.92
N ALA A 100 -15.73 10.54 -7.29
CA ALA A 100 -16.50 9.88 -8.33
C ALA A 100 -17.84 9.35 -7.79
N ASP A 101 -18.92 9.62 -8.52
CA ASP A 101 -20.27 9.18 -8.14
C ASP A 101 -20.59 7.72 -8.57
N ASP A 102 -19.97 7.22 -9.64
CA ASP A 102 -20.24 5.89 -10.22
C ASP A 102 -19.27 4.81 -9.70
N VAL A 103 -19.15 4.71 -8.37
CA VAL A 103 -18.25 3.74 -7.73
C VAL A 103 -19.03 2.54 -7.19
N TYR A 104 -18.52 1.34 -7.46
CA TYR A 104 -19.12 0.08 -7.02
C TYR A 104 -18.07 -0.81 -6.36
N VAL A 105 -18.48 -1.56 -5.33
CA VAL A 105 -17.62 -2.47 -4.58
C VAL A 105 -18.14 -3.91 -4.67
N ARG A 106 -17.20 -4.85 -4.80
CA ARG A 106 -17.45 -6.28 -4.64
C ARG A 106 -16.74 -6.79 -3.38
N PRO A 107 -17.45 -6.94 -2.25
CA PRO A 107 -16.88 -7.53 -1.05
C PRO A 107 -16.27 -8.90 -1.34
N SER A 108 -15.10 -9.14 -0.77
CA SER A 108 -14.31 -10.35 -1.04
C SER A 108 -13.76 -10.94 0.26
N SER A 109 -13.64 -12.27 0.31
CA SER A 109 -13.31 -13.02 1.53
C SER A 109 -12.03 -13.86 1.40
N PHE A 110 -11.05 -13.37 0.65
CA PHE A 110 -9.73 -14.02 0.51
C PHE A 110 -8.72 -13.39 1.48
N GLY A 111 -7.67 -14.13 1.83
CA GLY A 111 -6.56 -13.59 2.62
C GLY A 111 -5.90 -12.44 1.87
N TRP A 112 -5.98 -11.24 2.42
CA TRP A 112 -5.45 -10.02 1.82
C TRP A 112 -4.60 -9.29 2.85
N SER A 113 -3.41 -8.89 2.43
CA SER A 113 -2.48 -8.04 3.17
C SER A 113 -1.82 -7.12 2.14
N ASP A 114 -1.71 -5.84 2.45
CA ASP A 114 -1.05 -4.86 1.59
C ASP A 114 0.48 -4.97 1.61
N LEU A 115 1.03 -5.91 2.42
CA LEU A 115 2.46 -6.14 2.64
C LEU A 115 3.25 -4.81 2.66
N GLY A 116 2.78 -3.86 3.47
CA GLY A 116 3.37 -2.53 3.59
C GLY A 116 4.21 -2.31 4.85
N THR A 117 4.15 -3.24 5.82
CA THR A 117 4.71 -3.08 7.16
C THR A 117 5.57 -4.28 7.57
N TRP A 118 6.47 -4.08 8.53
CA TRP A 118 7.27 -5.17 9.09
C TRP A 118 6.41 -6.11 9.93
N SER A 119 5.38 -5.59 10.59
CA SER A 119 4.36 -6.40 11.26
C SER A 119 3.63 -7.34 10.29
N SER A 120 3.22 -6.82 9.11
CA SER A 120 2.58 -7.63 8.07
C SER A 120 3.53 -8.70 7.53
N LEU A 121 4.81 -8.36 7.32
CA LEU A 121 5.80 -9.32 6.86
C LEU A 121 6.07 -10.41 7.92
N HIS A 122 6.16 -10.02 9.19
CA HIS A 122 6.30 -10.97 10.31
C HIS A 122 5.14 -11.96 10.33
N ALA A 123 3.90 -11.51 10.16
CA ALA A 123 2.72 -12.38 10.17
C ALA A 123 2.71 -13.43 9.04
N GLU A 124 3.29 -13.11 7.87
CA GLU A 124 3.29 -13.98 6.69
C GLU A 124 4.50 -14.93 6.63
N LEU A 125 5.56 -14.64 7.40
CA LEU A 125 6.76 -15.48 7.43
C LEU A 125 6.59 -16.66 8.39
N PRO A 126 7.29 -17.78 8.14
CA PRO A 126 7.36 -18.87 9.11
C PRO A 126 7.97 -18.41 10.44
N HIS A 127 7.32 -18.78 11.54
CA HIS A 127 7.82 -18.51 12.89
C HIS A 127 8.57 -19.70 13.48
N ASP A 128 9.57 -19.41 14.32
CA ASP A 128 10.11 -20.39 15.25
C ASP A 128 9.17 -20.62 16.46
N SER A 129 9.61 -21.45 17.41
CA SER A 129 8.83 -21.76 18.62
C SER A 129 8.61 -20.57 19.57
N TYR A 130 9.33 -19.47 19.38
CA TYR A 130 9.26 -18.25 20.19
C TYR A 130 8.58 -17.10 19.43
N GLY A 131 7.98 -17.39 18.27
CA GLY A 131 7.27 -16.38 17.47
C GLY A 131 8.20 -15.51 16.62
N ASN A 132 9.49 -15.84 16.46
CA ASN A 132 10.39 -15.04 15.65
C ASN A 132 10.31 -15.40 14.17
N ALA A 133 10.37 -14.39 13.31
CA ALA A 133 10.51 -14.55 11.88
C ALA A 133 11.95 -14.18 11.46
N VAL A 134 12.65 -15.10 10.80
CA VAL A 134 14.05 -14.91 10.38
C VAL A 134 14.18 -15.01 8.87
N VAL A 135 14.80 -14.00 8.26
CA VAL A 135 15.19 -13.99 6.85
C VAL A 135 16.70 -13.79 6.79
N GLY A 136 17.42 -14.84 6.40
CA GLY A 136 18.88 -14.86 6.28
C GLY A 136 19.53 -16.04 7.00
N ASP A 137 20.63 -16.54 6.46
CA ASP A 137 21.22 -17.83 6.86
C ASP A 137 22.18 -17.73 8.06
N GLY A 138 22.57 -16.51 8.45
CA GLY A 138 23.60 -16.25 9.47
C GLY A 138 23.06 -15.72 10.79
N VAL A 139 21.79 -15.96 11.09
CA VAL A 139 21.12 -15.41 12.28
C VAL A 139 21.05 -16.44 13.40
N THR A 140 21.42 -16.04 14.61
CA THR A 140 21.28 -16.84 15.83
C THR A 140 20.54 -16.03 16.89
N LEU A 141 19.48 -16.61 17.45
CA LEU A 141 18.63 -15.95 18.45
C LEU A 141 18.78 -16.62 19.82
N TYR A 142 18.79 -15.82 20.87
CA TYR A 142 18.77 -16.26 22.26
C TYR A 142 17.76 -15.40 23.04
N ASP A 143 16.90 -15.99 23.86
CA ASP A 143 15.93 -15.23 24.68
C ASP A 143 15.21 -14.10 23.90
N THR A 144 14.78 -14.40 22.66
CA THR A 144 14.19 -13.42 21.74
C THR A 144 12.79 -13.91 21.37
N HIS A 145 11.79 -13.02 21.43
CA HIS A 145 10.40 -13.39 21.17
C HIS A 145 9.72 -12.39 20.23
N ASP A 146 8.76 -12.90 19.44
CA ASP A 146 7.86 -12.11 18.58
C ASP A 146 8.60 -11.06 17.72
N SER A 147 9.83 -11.35 17.29
CA SER A 147 10.69 -10.39 16.59
C SER A 147 10.91 -10.79 15.13
N ILE A 148 11.16 -9.81 14.27
CA ILE A 148 11.58 -10.04 12.88
C ILE A 148 13.05 -9.67 12.71
N VAL A 149 13.82 -10.59 12.14
CA VAL A 149 15.25 -10.40 11.84
C VAL A 149 15.49 -10.64 10.36
N HIS A 150 15.82 -9.59 9.62
CA HIS A 150 16.08 -9.64 8.18
C HIS A 150 17.49 -9.17 7.87
N VAL A 151 18.35 -10.07 7.41
CA VAL A 151 19.77 -9.81 7.20
C VAL A 151 20.21 -10.29 5.82
N GLY A 152 21.07 -9.51 5.15
CA GLY A 152 21.64 -9.89 3.87
C GLY A 152 22.53 -11.14 3.95
N SER A 153 22.79 -11.75 2.79
CA SER A 153 23.67 -12.93 2.71
C SER A 153 25.11 -12.61 3.12
N GLY A 154 25.76 -13.57 3.76
CA GLY A 154 27.18 -13.45 4.18
C GLY A 154 27.42 -12.65 5.47
N ARG A 155 26.38 -12.15 6.13
CA ARG A 155 26.49 -11.53 7.46
C ARG A 155 26.15 -12.54 8.56
N ARG A 156 26.83 -12.43 9.70
CA ARG A 156 26.50 -13.16 10.93
C ARG A 156 25.92 -12.21 11.95
N VAL A 157 24.74 -12.52 12.47
CA VAL A 157 24.02 -11.70 13.44
C VAL A 157 23.61 -12.58 14.61
N VAL A 158 23.92 -12.12 15.81
CA VAL A 158 23.46 -12.74 17.06
C VAL A 158 22.55 -11.74 17.76
N VAL A 159 21.32 -12.14 18.05
CA VAL A 159 20.34 -11.34 18.77
C VAL A 159 20.05 -12.02 20.10
N GLN A 160 20.07 -11.23 21.18
CA GLN A 160 19.79 -11.75 22.51
C GLN A 160 18.91 -10.78 23.31
N GLY A 161 17.87 -11.29 23.96
CA GLY A 161 17.04 -10.52 24.89
C GLY A 161 16.13 -9.47 24.24
N LEU A 162 15.79 -9.64 22.96
CA LEU A 162 14.87 -8.72 22.26
C LEU A 162 13.48 -9.32 22.15
N ASP A 163 12.48 -8.54 22.55
CA ASP A 163 11.08 -8.91 22.39
C ASP A 163 10.35 -7.88 21.51
N ASN A 164 9.51 -8.34 20.60
CA ASN A 164 8.71 -7.48 19.72
C ASN A 164 9.54 -6.43 18.95
N CYS A 165 10.68 -6.85 18.39
CA CYS A 165 11.63 -5.97 17.70
C CYS A 165 11.76 -6.27 16.21
N ILE A 166 12.10 -5.22 15.46
CA ILE A 166 12.50 -5.25 14.06
C ILE A 166 14.02 -5.08 14.03
N VAL A 167 14.73 -6.08 13.50
CA VAL A 167 16.18 -6.04 13.27
C VAL A 167 16.42 -6.24 11.78
N VAL A 168 16.81 -5.18 11.08
CA VAL A 168 16.93 -5.20 9.61
C VAL A 168 18.28 -4.65 9.20
N GLU A 169 19.01 -5.42 8.40
CA GLU A 169 20.25 -5.00 7.78
C GLU A 169 20.09 -4.92 6.25
N LYS A 170 20.58 -3.84 5.67
CA LYS A 170 20.67 -3.64 4.21
C LYS A 170 21.75 -2.61 3.87
N ASP A 171 22.59 -2.92 2.89
CA ASP A 171 23.58 -1.98 2.31
C ASP A 171 24.41 -1.25 3.38
N ASP A 172 24.93 -1.99 4.37
CA ASP A 172 25.70 -1.49 5.53
C ASP A 172 24.91 -0.65 6.56
N ALA A 173 23.59 -0.50 6.38
CA ALA A 173 22.71 0.10 7.37
C ALA A 173 22.05 -0.98 8.23
N LEU A 174 22.06 -0.79 9.55
CA LEU A 174 21.35 -1.61 10.52
C LEU A 174 20.26 -0.76 11.19
N LEU A 175 19.03 -1.25 11.14
CA LEU A 175 17.89 -0.70 11.85
C LEU A 175 17.47 -1.67 12.95
N ILE A 176 17.38 -1.16 14.18
CA ILE A 176 16.79 -1.86 15.31
C ILE A 176 15.73 -0.95 15.93
N CYS A 177 14.48 -1.40 15.97
CA CYS A 177 13.39 -0.66 16.63
C CYS A 177 12.31 -1.62 17.11
N ARG A 178 11.40 -1.13 17.97
CA ARG A 178 10.22 -1.91 18.37
C ARG A 178 9.27 -2.04 17.18
N MET A 179 8.61 -3.18 17.08
CA MET A 179 7.57 -3.45 16.07
C MET A 179 6.48 -2.37 16.10
N SER A 180 6.05 -1.95 17.30
CA SER A 180 5.05 -0.91 17.50
C SER A 180 5.47 0.49 17.04
N ASP A 181 6.75 0.74 16.81
CA ASP A 181 7.30 2.02 16.36
C ASP A 181 7.54 2.05 14.84
N GLU A 182 7.15 1.01 14.08
CA GLU A 182 7.52 0.84 12.66
C GLU A 182 7.10 2.01 11.75
N GLN A 183 5.99 2.69 12.05
CA GLN A 183 5.52 3.85 11.27
C GLN A 183 6.55 4.99 11.27
N ARG A 184 7.44 5.05 12.27
CA ARG A 184 8.48 6.08 12.38
C ARG A 184 9.68 5.81 11.48
N ILE A 185 9.83 4.60 10.94
CA ILE A 185 10.98 4.21 10.11
C ILE A 185 11.17 5.17 8.92
N GLY A 186 10.08 5.61 8.30
CA GLY A 186 10.12 6.58 7.21
C GLY A 186 10.78 7.92 7.58
N SER A 187 10.70 8.33 8.84
CA SER A 187 11.32 9.58 9.32
C SER A 187 12.85 9.47 9.43
N PHE A 188 13.40 8.28 9.64
CA PHE A 188 14.84 8.05 9.79
C PHE A 188 15.59 8.11 8.46
N ARG A 189 14.90 7.92 7.32
CA ARG A 189 15.50 8.03 5.97
C ARG A 189 16.07 9.42 5.66
N LYS A 190 15.62 10.46 6.37
CA LYS A 190 16.08 11.85 6.21
C LYS A 190 17.29 12.21 7.09
N ALA A 191 17.70 11.32 7.99
CA ALA A 191 18.93 11.49 8.77
C ALA A 191 20.12 11.06 7.90
N LYS A 192 20.51 11.92 6.96
CA LYS A 192 21.79 11.87 6.25
C LYS A 192 22.45 13.23 6.35
#